data_AF-A0A941MW44-F1
#
_entry.id   AF-A0A941MW44-F1
#
_cell.length_a   1.000
_cell.length_b   1.000
_cell.length_c   1.000
_cell.angle_alpha   90.00
_cell.angle_beta   90.00
_cell.angle_gamma   90.00
#
_symmetry.space_group_name_H-M   'P 1'
#
loop_
_entity.id
_entity.type
_entity.pdbx_description
1 polymer ?
#
loop_
_entity_poly.entity_id
_entity_poly.type
_entity_poly.pdbx_seq_one_letter_code
_entity_poly.pdbx_strand_id
1 'polypeptide(L)'
;MLSRRSFLGSVAAGVAGSPFLLAAEPGTSARKKLAIVTTVWTYQSHAWHMPERFLHGYPIAGRWHRPPFDVVSAYVDQKPEGDLSRGRAEEFGFKIYPTVAEALRHGGDKLAVDGVLLIGEHGEYANNEFGQKKYPRYELFKQIVDVYRQDGHTAPVFNDKHLSWKFDWAKEMVDASKEL
;
A
#
# COMPACT_ATOMS: atom_id res chain seq x y z
N MET A 1 -30.94 7.63 39.70
CA MET A 1 -29.81 8.48 39.28
C MET A 1 -28.54 7.95 39.93
N LEU A 2 -27.60 7.43 39.15
CA LEU A 2 -26.33 6.91 39.66
C LEU A 2 -25.36 8.08 39.86
N SER A 3 -24.92 8.32 41.10
CA SER A 3 -23.96 9.37 41.40
C SER A 3 -22.52 8.88 41.20
N ARG A 4 -21.60 9.80 40.87
CA ARG A 4 -20.15 9.52 40.71
C ARG A 4 -19.53 8.80 41.92
N ARG A 5 -20.11 8.94 43.12
CA ARG A 5 -19.66 8.26 44.34
C ARG A 5 -20.12 6.80 44.44
N SER A 6 -21.24 6.43 43.83
CA SER A 6 -21.72 5.03 43.80
C SER A 6 -20.97 4.16 42.79
N PHE A 7 -20.32 4.75 41.78
CA PHE A 7 -19.57 4.02 40.76
C PHE A 7 -18.15 3.61 41.23
N LEU A 8 -17.51 4.43 42.08
CA LEU A 8 -16.17 4.13 42.59
C LEU A 8 -16.16 3.13 43.76
N GLY A 9 -17.29 2.97 44.46
CA GLY A 9 -17.41 2.01 45.56
C GLY A 9 -17.56 0.55 45.13
N SER A 10 -17.93 0.28 43.88
CA SER A 10 -18.26 -1.05 43.37
C SER A 10 -17.12 -1.77 42.63
N VAL A 11 -15.94 -1.16 42.53
CA VAL A 11 -14.78 -1.77 41.81
C VAL A 11 -13.84 -2.57 42.74
N ALA A 12 -13.99 -2.46 44.06
CA ALA A 12 -12.98 -2.96 45.01
C ALA A 12 -13.15 -4.44 45.46
N ALA A 13 -14.04 -5.24 44.87
CA ALA A 13 -14.31 -6.61 45.36
C ALA A 13 -14.34 -7.67 44.25
N GLY A 14 -13.30 -7.72 43.41
CA GLY A 14 -13.24 -8.70 42.32
C GLY A 14 -11.84 -8.99 41.76
N VAL A 15 -10.79 -8.99 42.58
CA VAL A 15 -9.46 -9.45 42.15
C VAL A 15 -9.07 -10.68 42.95
N ALA A 16 -9.58 -11.83 42.53
CA ALA A 16 -9.05 -13.13 42.91
C ALA A 16 -9.03 -14.04 41.68
N GLY A 17 -7.81 -14.29 41.17
CA GLY A 17 -7.48 -15.52 40.46
C GLY A 17 -8.02 -15.70 39.05
N SER A 18 -7.46 -14.98 38.08
CA SER A 18 -7.28 -15.52 36.73
C SER A 18 -5.85 -15.20 36.30
N PRO A 19 -5.01 -16.17 35.94
CA PRO A 19 -3.79 -15.84 35.24
C PRO A 19 -4.25 -15.33 33.88
N PHE A 20 -4.26 -14.01 33.71
CA PHE A 20 -4.10 -13.47 32.37
C PHE A 20 -2.74 -13.97 31.93
N LEU A 21 -2.73 -15.09 31.21
CA LEU A 21 -1.68 -15.40 30.27
C LEU A 21 -1.57 -14.14 29.41
N LEU A 22 -0.60 -13.30 29.74
CA LEU A 22 -0.01 -12.38 28.78
C LEU A 22 0.44 -13.29 27.64
N ALA A 23 -0.43 -13.44 26.65
CA ALA A 23 -0.03 -13.96 25.37
C ALA A 23 1.15 -13.09 24.96
N ALA A 24 2.34 -13.67 24.97
CA ALA A 24 3.51 -13.02 24.42
C ALA A 24 3.10 -12.55 23.02
N GLU A 25 3.22 -11.26 22.75
CA GLU A 25 3.04 -10.78 21.39
C GLU A 25 3.98 -11.61 20.51
N PRO A 26 3.47 -12.25 19.45
CA PRO A 26 4.32 -13.03 18.56
C PRO A 26 5.48 -12.12 18.15
N GLY A 27 6.70 -12.59 18.44
CA GLY A 27 7.92 -11.81 18.32
C GLY A 27 7.94 -11.03 17.01
N THR A 28 8.30 -9.74 17.09
CA THR A 28 8.27 -8.79 15.98
C THR A 28 9.11 -9.33 14.82
N SER A 29 8.47 -10.06 13.89
CA SER A 29 9.07 -10.29 12.59
C SER A 29 9.34 -8.91 11.99
N ALA A 30 10.48 -8.76 11.33
CA ALA A 30 10.81 -7.51 10.67
C ALA A 30 9.63 -7.13 9.74
N ARG A 31 9.13 -5.90 9.92
CA ARG A 31 8.01 -5.38 9.13
C ARG A 31 8.39 -5.38 7.65
N LYS A 32 7.44 -5.77 6.81
CA LYS A 32 7.66 -5.98 5.36
C LYS A 32 7.71 -4.64 4.63
N LYS A 33 8.65 -4.47 3.71
CA LYS A 33 8.81 -3.23 2.94
C LYS A 33 7.85 -3.18 1.76
N LEU A 34 7.09 -2.10 1.64
CA LEU A 34 6.07 -1.92 0.60
C LEU A 34 6.44 -0.72 -0.28
N ALA A 35 6.45 -0.92 -1.60
CA ALA A 35 6.50 0.17 -2.58
C ALA A 35 5.09 0.54 -3.05
N ILE A 36 4.85 1.83 -3.28
CA ILE A 36 3.64 2.31 -3.95
C ILE A 36 4.01 2.74 -5.37
N VAL A 37 3.31 2.24 -6.38
CA VAL A 37 3.44 2.70 -7.77
C VAL A 37 2.07 3.22 -8.17
N THR A 38 1.92 4.54 -8.25
CA THR A 38 0.63 5.19 -8.52
C THR A 38 0.72 6.27 -9.57
N THR A 39 -0.42 6.58 -10.21
CA THR A 39 -0.51 7.65 -11.21
C THR A 39 -0.72 9.02 -10.57
N VAL A 40 -1.62 9.13 -9.60
CA VAL A 40 -1.88 10.35 -8.82
C VAL A 40 -2.13 10.01 -7.36
N TRP A 41 -1.96 11.00 -6.48
CA TRP A 41 -2.30 10.85 -5.07
C TRP A 41 -2.97 12.13 -4.54
N THR A 42 -4.23 12.35 -4.92
CA THR A 42 -5.07 13.44 -4.40
C THR A 42 -6.14 12.90 -3.45
N TYR A 43 -6.84 13.78 -2.72
CA TYR A 43 -8.00 13.38 -1.91
C TYR A 43 -9.04 12.63 -2.76
N GLN A 44 -9.59 11.53 -2.22
CA GLN A 44 -10.52 10.61 -2.91
C GLN A 44 -9.97 9.86 -4.13
N SER A 45 -8.68 10.01 -4.48
CA SER A 45 -8.05 9.09 -5.43
C SER A 45 -7.93 7.68 -4.85
N HIS A 46 -7.75 6.69 -5.72
CA HIS A 46 -7.47 5.32 -5.28
C HIS A 46 -6.21 5.22 -4.40
N ALA A 47 -5.17 6.03 -4.66
CA ALA A 47 -3.98 6.11 -3.81
C ALA A 47 -4.28 6.71 -2.42
N TRP A 48 -5.29 7.57 -2.31
CA TRP A 48 -5.79 8.02 -1.01
C TRP A 48 -6.53 6.91 -0.27
N HIS A 49 -7.32 6.09 -0.97
CA HIS A 49 -8.07 5.02 -0.32
C HIS A 49 -7.21 3.84 0.16
N MET A 50 -6.23 3.40 -0.63
CA MET A 50 -5.50 2.14 -0.41
C MET A 50 -4.18 2.33 0.37
N PRO A 51 -3.15 3.01 -0.15
CA PRO A 51 -1.90 3.30 0.55
C PRO A 51 -2.08 3.88 1.95
N GLU A 52 -3.05 4.78 2.15
CA GLU A 52 -3.24 5.39 3.47
C GLU A 52 -3.61 4.37 4.57
N ARG A 53 -4.14 3.20 4.21
CA ARG A 53 -4.40 2.10 5.17
C ARG A 53 -3.13 1.46 5.69
N PHE A 54 -2.06 1.47 4.90
CA PHE A 54 -0.75 1.00 5.31
C PHE A 54 0.02 2.08 6.10
N LEU A 55 -0.23 3.36 5.82
CA LEU A 55 0.36 4.48 6.56
C LEU A 55 -0.25 4.66 7.96
N HIS A 56 -1.58 4.79 8.02
CA HIS A 56 -2.31 5.12 9.25
C HIS A 56 -2.80 3.88 10.00
N GLY A 57 -3.19 2.82 9.29
CA GLY A 57 -3.98 1.72 9.84
C GLY A 57 -5.49 1.95 9.70
N TYR A 58 -6.29 1.02 10.22
CA TYR A 58 -7.75 1.07 10.17
C TYR A 58 -8.38 0.17 11.25
N PRO A 59 -9.63 0.40 11.67
CA PRO A 59 -10.27 -0.46 12.67
C PRO A 59 -10.65 -1.84 12.11
N ILE A 60 -10.36 -2.90 12.86
CA ILE A 60 -10.88 -4.26 12.64
C ILE A 60 -11.42 -4.77 13.98
N ALA A 61 -12.69 -5.20 14.01
CA ALA A 61 -13.34 -5.77 15.21
C ALA A 61 -13.15 -4.91 16.49
N GLY A 62 -13.26 -3.59 16.35
CA GLY A 62 -13.13 -2.65 17.47
C GLY A 62 -11.70 -2.37 17.95
N ARG A 63 -10.68 -2.91 17.27
CA ARG A 63 -9.25 -2.62 17.56
C ARG A 63 -8.59 -1.92 16.38
N TRP A 64 -7.66 -1.02 16.66
CA TRP A 64 -6.85 -0.40 15.61
C TRP A 64 -5.90 -1.44 15.03
N HIS A 65 -6.06 -1.73 13.74
CA HIS A 65 -5.19 -2.62 13.00
C HIS A 65 -4.15 -1.80 12.23
N ARG A 66 -2.88 -2.01 12.56
CA ARG A 66 -1.76 -1.51 11.77
C ARG A 66 -1.20 -2.68 10.95
N PRO A 67 -1.28 -2.64 9.60
CA PRO A 67 -0.70 -3.69 8.78
C PRO A 67 0.80 -3.91 9.08
N PRO A 68 1.31 -5.15 8.97
CA PRO A 68 2.70 -5.49 9.25
C PRO A 68 3.66 -5.06 8.11
N PHE A 69 3.39 -3.92 7.47
CA PHE A 69 4.14 -3.37 6.34
C PHE A 69 4.58 -1.93 6.61
N ASP A 70 5.79 -1.60 6.21
CA ASP A 70 6.28 -0.22 6.14
C ASP A 70 6.33 0.22 4.69
N VAL A 71 5.62 1.31 4.37
CA VAL A 71 5.77 1.99 3.09
C VAL A 71 7.14 2.66 3.09
N VAL A 72 8.05 2.22 2.23
CA VAL A 72 9.44 2.71 2.20
C VAL A 72 9.72 3.58 0.98
N SER A 73 8.93 3.44 -0.08
CA SER A 73 9.11 4.17 -1.32
C SER A 73 7.81 4.33 -2.08
N ALA A 74 7.78 5.36 -2.94
CA ALA A 74 6.71 5.52 -3.91
C ALA A 74 7.24 6.02 -5.26
N TYR A 75 6.53 5.67 -6.34
CA TYR A 75 6.53 6.36 -7.62
C TYR A 75 5.16 7.00 -7.81
N VAL A 76 5.14 8.27 -8.23
CA VAL A 76 3.91 9.05 -8.48
C VAL A 76 4.06 9.77 -9.82
N ASP A 77 3.34 9.28 -10.82
CA ASP A 77 3.45 9.72 -12.23
C ASP A 77 3.12 11.21 -12.40
N GLN A 78 1.97 11.62 -11.90
CA GLN A 78 1.42 12.96 -12.04
C GLN A 78 1.15 13.56 -10.67
N LYS A 79 1.51 14.84 -10.50
CA LYS A 79 1.35 15.60 -9.26
C LYS A 79 0.50 16.85 -9.53
N PRO A 80 -0.82 16.68 -9.76
CA PRO A 80 -1.71 17.81 -10.02
C PRO A 80 -1.92 18.67 -8.76
N GLU A 81 -2.71 19.74 -8.88
CA GLU A 81 -3.14 20.51 -7.71
C GLU A 81 -3.83 19.59 -6.68
N GLY A 82 -3.51 19.79 -5.39
CA GLY A 82 -4.00 18.95 -4.31
C GLY A 82 -3.28 17.61 -4.15
N ASP A 83 -2.10 17.42 -4.78
CA ASP A 83 -1.24 16.27 -4.52
C ASP A 83 -0.88 16.15 -3.04
N LEU A 84 -1.17 14.97 -2.47
CA LEU A 84 -0.89 14.60 -1.09
C LEU A 84 0.43 13.84 -0.97
N SER A 85 0.99 13.34 -2.07
CA SER A 85 2.11 12.39 -2.03
C SER A 85 3.31 12.94 -1.25
N ARG A 86 3.71 14.18 -1.52
CA ARG A 86 4.86 14.82 -0.87
C ARG A 86 4.66 14.97 0.64
N GLY A 87 3.49 15.41 1.06
CA GLY A 87 3.16 15.56 2.47
C GLY A 87 3.16 14.21 3.19
N ARG A 88 2.61 13.16 2.57
CA ARG A 88 2.65 11.81 3.13
C ARG A 88 4.07 11.24 3.21
N ALA A 89 4.89 11.49 2.21
CA ALA A 89 6.29 11.07 2.20
C ALA A 89 7.06 11.68 3.37
N GLU A 90 6.85 12.98 3.64
CA GLU A 90 7.45 13.67 4.78
C GLU A 90 6.91 13.17 6.12
N GLU A 91 5.59 13.05 6.26
CA GLU A 91 4.92 12.63 7.50
C GLU A 91 5.32 11.21 7.94
N PHE A 92 5.44 10.28 6.98
CA PHE A 92 5.69 8.86 7.26
C PHE A 92 7.13 8.41 6.98
N GLY A 93 7.99 9.30 6.49
CA GLY A 93 9.42 9.03 6.33
C GLY A 93 9.78 8.10 5.16
N PHE A 94 9.05 8.16 4.05
CA PHE A 94 9.36 7.40 2.83
C PHE A 94 9.79 8.32 1.68
N LYS A 95 10.47 7.77 0.67
CA LYS A 95 10.97 8.56 -0.47
C LYS A 95 10.15 8.34 -1.73
N ILE A 96 9.79 9.44 -2.40
CA ILE A 96 9.23 9.41 -3.76
C ILE A 96 10.40 9.43 -4.75
N TYR A 97 10.44 8.44 -5.64
CA TYR A 97 11.46 8.29 -6.66
C TYR A 97 10.92 8.69 -8.04
N PRO A 98 11.81 9.12 -8.96
CA PRO A 98 11.40 9.57 -10.28
C PRO A 98 11.11 8.42 -11.26
N THR A 99 11.48 7.17 -10.91
CA THR A 99 11.18 5.98 -11.71
C THR A 99 10.61 4.84 -10.86
N VAL A 100 9.85 3.94 -11.48
CA VAL A 100 9.37 2.70 -10.86
C VAL A 100 10.55 1.84 -10.38
N ALA A 101 11.61 1.74 -11.18
CA ALA A 101 12.80 0.96 -10.82
C ALA A 101 13.47 1.47 -9.55
N GLU A 102 13.70 2.78 -9.43
CA GLU A 102 14.29 3.35 -8.22
C GLU A 102 13.39 3.21 -6.99
N ALA A 103 12.05 3.29 -7.17
CA ALA A 103 11.11 3.04 -6.09
C ALA A 103 11.22 1.59 -5.59
N LEU A 104 11.26 0.61 -6.49
CA LEU A 104 11.37 -0.82 -6.15
C LEU A 104 12.73 -1.19 -5.55
N ARG A 105 13.81 -0.54 -6.00
CA ARG A 105 15.16 -0.74 -5.47
C ARG A 105 15.46 0.11 -4.24
N HIS A 106 14.53 0.99 -3.84
CA HIS A 106 14.63 1.88 -2.70
C HIS A 106 15.97 2.63 -2.64
N GLY A 107 16.42 3.15 -3.79
CA GLY A 107 17.66 3.93 -3.93
C GLY A 107 18.95 3.11 -4.04
N GLY A 108 18.88 1.78 -4.05
CA GLY A 108 20.00 0.89 -4.36
C GLY A 108 19.95 0.32 -5.78
N ASP A 109 20.77 -0.71 -6.02
CA ASP A 109 20.95 -1.35 -7.34
C ASP A 109 20.11 -2.62 -7.54
N LYS A 110 19.43 -3.09 -6.48
CA LYS A 110 18.65 -4.34 -6.47
C LYS A 110 17.32 -4.16 -5.77
N LEU A 111 16.33 -4.97 -6.16
CA LEU A 111 15.00 -5.03 -5.55
C LEU A 111 15.13 -5.08 -4.02
N ALA A 112 14.51 -4.10 -3.35
CA ALA A 112 14.68 -3.87 -1.92
C ALA A 112 13.34 -3.81 -1.16
N VAL A 113 12.26 -4.24 -1.81
CA VAL A 113 10.90 -4.25 -1.26
C VAL A 113 10.32 -5.66 -1.26
N ASP A 114 9.47 -5.94 -0.27
CA ASP A 114 8.79 -7.24 -0.10
C ASP A 114 7.43 -7.29 -0.80
N GLY A 115 6.93 -6.16 -1.33
CA GLY A 115 5.66 -6.09 -2.05
C GLY A 115 5.47 -4.77 -2.77
N VAL A 116 4.56 -4.75 -3.74
CA VAL A 116 4.22 -3.56 -4.54
C VAL A 116 2.71 -3.35 -4.59
N LEU A 117 2.26 -2.13 -4.29
CA LEU A 117 0.91 -1.66 -4.62
C LEU A 117 0.94 -0.93 -5.96
N LEU A 118 0.41 -1.55 -7.00
CA LEU A 118 0.23 -0.94 -8.32
C LEU A 118 -1.18 -0.34 -8.45
N ILE A 119 -1.25 0.98 -8.49
CA ILE A 119 -2.49 1.77 -8.52
C ILE A 119 -2.47 2.69 -9.73
N GLY A 120 -2.82 2.13 -10.89
CA GLY A 120 -2.78 2.86 -12.15
C GLY A 120 -4.01 3.74 -12.43
N GLU A 121 -4.80 4.16 -11.43
CA GLU A 121 -6.13 4.79 -11.62
C GLU A 121 -6.14 6.30 -11.32
N HIS A 122 -7.00 7.04 -12.03
CA HIS A 122 -7.03 8.51 -12.08
C HIS A 122 -5.77 9.15 -12.71
N GLY A 123 -5.84 10.47 -12.92
CA GLY A 123 -4.85 11.24 -13.67
C GLY A 123 -5.32 11.52 -15.10
N GLU A 124 -4.51 12.27 -15.84
CA GLU A 124 -4.78 12.65 -17.22
C GLU A 124 -4.08 11.71 -18.21
N TYR A 125 -4.91 11.02 -19.00
CA TYR A 125 -4.53 10.02 -19.99
C TYR A 125 -5.51 10.07 -21.16
N ALA A 126 -5.05 9.66 -22.33
CA ALA A 126 -5.87 9.64 -23.54
C ALA A 126 -7.05 8.67 -23.39
N ASN A 127 -8.14 8.93 -24.10
CA ASN A 127 -9.23 7.96 -24.27
C ASN A 127 -9.00 7.11 -25.54
N ASN A 128 -9.53 5.89 -25.56
CA ASN A 128 -9.64 5.10 -26.79
C ASN A 128 -10.91 5.48 -27.60
N GLU A 129 -11.09 4.84 -28.74
CA GLU A 129 -12.25 5.00 -29.63
C GLU A 129 -13.60 4.68 -28.97
N PHE A 130 -13.59 3.95 -27.85
CA PHE A 130 -14.77 3.61 -27.05
C PHE A 130 -14.98 4.53 -25.85
N GLY A 131 -14.18 5.60 -25.72
CA GLY A 131 -14.25 6.54 -24.59
C GLY A 131 -13.68 6.02 -23.28
N GLN A 132 -12.96 4.89 -23.28
CA GLN A 132 -12.30 4.36 -22.10
C GLN A 132 -10.96 5.09 -21.89
N LYS A 133 -10.70 5.53 -20.66
CA LYS A 133 -9.43 6.18 -20.31
C LYS A 133 -8.29 5.14 -20.30
N LYS A 134 -7.22 5.41 -21.06
CA LYS A 134 -6.06 4.53 -21.24
C LYS A 134 -5.10 4.64 -20.07
N TYR A 135 -5.58 4.22 -18.91
CA TYR A 135 -4.80 4.20 -17.69
C TYR A 135 -3.60 3.24 -17.80
N PRO A 136 -2.41 3.62 -17.28
CA PRO A 136 -1.14 2.98 -17.61
C PRO A 136 -0.82 1.76 -16.74
N ARG A 137 -1.83 0.98 -16.34
CA ARG A 137 -1.63 -0.19 -15.45
C ARG A 137 -0.70 -1.22 -16.05
N TYR A 138 -0.84 -1.49 -17.34
CA TYR A 138 0.02 -2.41 -18.07
C TYR A 138 1.46 -1.89 -18.12
N GLU A 139 1.65 -0.63 -18.47
CA GLU A 139 2.97 -0.01 -18.64
C GLU A 139 3.74 0.05 -17.31
N LEU A 140 3.05 0.41 -16.23
CA LEU A 140 3.63 0.41 -14.88
C LEU A 140 3.93 -1.02 -14.40
N PHE A 141 3.04 -1.99 -14.68
CA PHE A 141 3.29 -3.40 -14.41
C PHE A 141 4.51 -3.94 -15.17
N LYS A 142 4.66 -3.57 -16.45
CA LYS A 142 5.82 -3.95 -17.26
C LYS A 142 7.12 -3.43 -16.66
N GLN A 143 7.14 -2.18 -16.19
CA GLN A 143 8.31 -1.64 -15.49
C GLN A 143 8.65 -2.41 -14.21
N ILE A 144 7.65 -2.88 -13.46
CA ILE A 144 7.86 -3.75 -12.29
C ILE A 144 8.46 -5.10 -12.72
N VAL A 145 7.89 -5.74 -13.74
CA VAL A 145 8.37 -7.01 -14.30
C VAL A 145 9.80 -6.89 -14.82
N ASP A 146 10.14 -5.77 -15.46
CA ASP A 146 11.48 -5.53 -15.99
C ASP A 146 12.51 -5.46 -14.85
N VAL A 147 12.18 -4.84 -13.71
CA VAL A 147 13.02 -4.86 -12.50
C VAL A 147 13.18 -6.29 -11.99
N TYR A 148 12.09 -7.06 -11.90
CA TYR A 148 12.15 -8.43 -11.39
C TYR A 148 13.05 -9.32 -12.24
N ARG A 149 12.95 -9.21 -13.57
CA ARG A 149 13.82 -9.94 -14.51
C ARG A 149 15.28 -9.51 -14.41
N GLN A 150 15.55 -8.21 -14.31
CA GLN A 150 16.92 -7.68 -14.17
C GLN A 150 17.58 -8.07 -12.84
N ASP A 151 16.80 -8.14 -11.77
CA ASP A 151 17.32 -8.39 -10.43
C ASP A 151 17.28 -9.88 -10.05
N GLY A 152 16.58 -10.71 -10.83
CA GLY A 152 16.43 -12.14 -10.60
C GLY A 152 15.63 -12.47 -9.34
N HIS A 153 14.83 -11.52 -8.85
CA HIS A 153 14.03 -11.63 -7.63
C HIS A 153 12.65 -11.03 -7.87
N THR A 154 11.64 -11.60 -7.22
CA THR A 154 10.24 -11.18 -7.36
C THR A 154 9.65 -10.83 -6.00
N ALA A 155 8.60 -10.02 -6.03
CA ALA A 155 7.76 -9.72 -4.89
C ALA A 155 6.28 -9.70 -5.31
N PRO A 156 5.33 -10.04 -4.43
CA PRO A 156 3.91 -9.94 -4.74
C PRO A 156 3.50 -8.53 -5.19
N VAL A 157 2.71 -8.46 -6.26
CA VAL A 157 2.13 -7.21 -6.78
C VAL A 157 0.62 -7.24 -6.56
N PHE A 158 0.10 -6.26 -5.84
CA PHE A 158 -1.33 -5.96 -5.85
C PHE A 158 -1.62 -5.03 -7.03
N ASN A 159 -2.45 -5.45 -7.97
CA ASN A 159 -2.91 -4.61 -9.08
C ASN A 159 -4.34 -4.13 -8.80
N ASP A 160 -4.51 -2.82 -8.68
CA ASP A 160 -5.81 -2.22 -8.49
C ASP A 160 -6.70 -2.31 -9.75
N LYS A 161 -7.99 -2.58 -9.51
CA LYS A 161 -9.09 -2.62 -10.49
C LYS A 161 -8.95 -3.74 -11.53
N HIS A 162 -8.96 -3.38 -12.81
CA HIS A 162 -8.79 -4.30 -13.93
C HIS A 162 -7.33 -4.29 -14.40
N LEU A 163 -6.88 -5.32 -15.11
CA LEU A 163 -5.48 -5.44 -15.54
C LEU A 163 -5.10 -4.36 -16.56
N SER A 164 -5.76 -4.33 -17.71
CA SER A 164 -5.52 -3.36 -18.78
C SER A 164 -6.80 -3.09 -19.56
N TRP A 165 -6.88 -1.92 -20.20
CA TRP A 165 -7.94 -1.59 -21.14
C TRP A 165 -7.82 -2.38 -22.46
N LYS A 166 -6.63 -2.90 -22.78
CA LYS A 166 -6.39 -3.78 -23.94
C LYS A 166 -6.27 -5.24 -23.50
N PHE A 167 -7.05 -6.13 -24.12
CA PHE A 167 -7.07 -7.54 -23.74
C PHE A 167 -5.71 -8.24 -23.89
N ASP A 168 -5.01 -8.04 -25.01
CA ASP A 168 -3.69 -8.65 -25.23
C ASP A 168 -2.70 -8.28 -24.12
N TRP A 169 -2.77 -7.03 -23.64
CA TRP A 169 -1.94 -6.53 -22.56
C TRP A 169 -2.34 -7.14 -21.21
N ALA A 170 -3.64 -7.25 -20.94
CA ALA A 170 -4.13 -7.94 -19.76
C ALA A 170 -3.71 -9.43 -19.75
N LYS A 171 -3.74 -10.08 -20.91
CA LYS A 171 -3.25 -11.46 -21.07
C LYS A 171 -1.75 -11.56 -20.78
N GLU A 172 -0.94 -10.64 -21.33
CA GLU A 172 0.49 -10.61 -21.04
C GLU A 172 0.78 -10.40 -19.55
N MET A 173 0.00 -9.58 -18.84
CA MET A 173 0.15 -9.42 -17.38
C MET A 173 -0.08 -10.72 -16.63
N VAL A 174 -1.11 -11.49 -17.00
CA VAL A 174 -1.40 -12.81 -16.40
C VAL A 174 -0.33 -13.83 -16.75
N ASP A 175 0.13 -13.84 -18.00
CA ASP A 175 1.17 -14.77 -18.42
C ASP A 175 2.49 -14.49 -17.68
N ALA A 176 2.88 -13.21 -17.54
CA ALA A 176 4.04 -12.80 -16.76
C ALA A 176 3.93 -13.16 -15.26
N SER A 177 2.73 -13.04 -14.66
CA SER A 177 2.52 -13.41 -13.26
C SER A 177 2.54 -14.92 -13.00
N LYS A 178 2.47 -15.75 -14.05
CA LYS A 178 2.61 -17.21 -13.96
C LYS A 178 4.05 -17.65 -14.20
N GLU A 179 4.79 -16.86 -14.98
CA GLU A 179 6.20 -17.08 -15.30
C GLU A 179 7.12 -16.78 -14.10
N LEU A 180 6.83 -15.71 -13.37
CA LEU A 180 7.65 -15.12 -12.30
C LEU A 180 7.13 -15.47 -10.89
#